data_AF-A0A7C5HTC9-F1
#
_entry.id   AF-A0A7C5HTC9-F1
#
_cell.length_a   1.000
_cell.length_b   1.000
_cell.length_c   1.000
_cell.angle_alpha   90.00
_cell.angle_beta   90.00
_cell.angle_gamma   90.00
#
_symmetry.space_group_name_H-M   'P 1'
#
loop_
_entity.id
_entity.type
_entity.pdbx_description
1 polymer ?
#
loop_
_entity_poly.entity_id
_entity_poly.type
_entity_poly.pdbx_seq_one_letter_code
_entity_poly.pdbx_strand_id
1 'polypeptide(L)'
;QGRVSAVELATVGGFDVGQVWIESEHELVFWNEYMLLERAGKRLFTFPDLIATFDADSHRPVTSAELREGMEVIVVATRKENLKLGAGMRDPDLFTRIERAIKRPVVSYVFGKG
;
A
#
# COMPACT_ATOMS: atom_id res chain seq x y z
N GLN A 1 -12.79 -1.62 -8.02
CA GLN A 1 -13.67 -0.83 -7.14
C GLN A 1 -14.23 -1.76 -6.09
N GLY A 2 -14.45 -1.29 -4.87
CA GLY A 2 -15.16 -2.05 -3.84
C GLY A 2 -15.26 -1.27 -2.52
N ARG A 3 -16.05 -1.80 -1.60
CA ARG A 3 -16.30 -1.21 -0.28
C ARG A 3 -15.21 -1.54 0.73
N VAL A 4 -14.73 -0.52 1.45
CA VAL A 4 -13.83 -0.69 2.61
C VAL A 4 -14.60 -1.42 3.72
N SER A 5 -14.12 -2.59 4.10
CA SER A 5 -14.73 -3.44 5.14
C SER A 5 -14.11 -3.26 6.52
N ALA A 6 -12.87 -2.78 6.60
CA ALA A 6 -12.20 -2.48 7.87
C ALA A 6 -10.98 -1.58 7.63
N VAL A 7 -10.64 -0.78 8.64
CA VAL A 7 -9.43 0.04 8.66
C VAL A 7 -8.78 -0.08 10.04
N GLU A 8 -7.49 -0.42 10.05
CA GLU A 8 -6.62 -0.33 11.21
C GLU A 8 -5.56 0.73 10.95
N LEU A 9 -5.46 1.74 11.81
CA LEU A 9 -4.49 2.82 11.69
C LEU A 9 -3.87 3.11 13.06
N ALA A 10 -2.55 3.23 13.08
CA ALA A 10 -1.80 3.69 14.24
C ALA A 10 -0.72 4.69 13.80
N THR A 11 -0.46 5.69 14.63
CA THR A 11 0.67 6.60 14.41
C THR A 11 1.86 6.15 15.24
N VAL A 12 2.95 5.75 14.60
CA VAL A 12 4.18 5.25 15.23
C VAL A 12 5.37 6.07 14.76
N GLY A 13 6.04 6.76 15.70
CA GLY A 13 7.21 7.57 15.38
C GLY A 13 6.92 8.74 14.41
N GLY A 14 5.69 9.26 14.43
CA GLY A 14 5.24 10.35 13.54
C GLY A 14 4.80 9.90 12.15
N PHE A 15 4.68 8.60 11.90
CA PHE A 15 4.17 8.05 10.65
C PHE A 15 2.89 7.25 10.90
N ASP A 16 1.95 7.34 9.97
CA ASP A 16 0.75 6.51 9.99
C ASP A 16 1.08 5.15 9.37
N VAL A 17 0.80 4.08 10.11
CA VAL A 17 0.99 2.70 9.68
C VAL A 17 -0.30 1.94 9.92
N GLY A 18 -0.66 1.09 8.96
CA GLY A 18 -1.96 0.43 9.06
C GLY A 18 -2.30 -0.48 7.91
N GLN A 19 -3.52 -1.00 8.00
CA GLN A 19 -4.09 -1.97 7.08
C GLN A 19 -5.52 -1.57 6.72
N VAL A 20 -5.90 -1.84 5.47
CA VAL A 20 -7.24 -1.61 4.95
C VAL A 20 -7.71 -2.86 4.24
N TRP A 21 -8.93 -3.28 4.51
CA TRP A 21 -9.58 -4.38 3.80
C TRP A 21 -10.70 -3.88 2.90
N ILE A 22 -10.79 -4.42 1.69
CA ILE A 22 -11.83 -4.08 0.71
C ILE A 22 -12.54 -5.37 0.29
N GLU A 23 -13.87 -5.39 0.46
CA GLU A 23 -14.77 -6.50 0.12
C GLU A 23 -14.31 -7.87 0.65
N SER A 24 -13.56 -7.91 1.76
CA SER A 24 -12.92 -9.10 2.35
C SER A 24 -11.91 -9.86 1.46
N GLU A 25 -11.69 -9.45 0.22
CA GLU A 25 -10.75 -10.09 -0.69
C GLU A 25 -9.39 -9.39 -0.78
N HIS A 26 -9.39 -8.05 -0.69
CA HIS A 26 -8.19 -7.24 -0.89
C HIS A 26 -7.70 -6.67 0.43
N GLU A 27 -6.39 -6.67 0.59
CA GLU A 27 -5.69 -6.09 1.74
C GLU A 27 -4.66 -5.08 1.24
N LEU A 28 -4.71 -3.87 1.76
CA LEU A 28 -3.70 -2.84 1.55
C LEU A 28 -2.97 -2.59 2.85
N VAL A 29 -1.64 -2.51 2.79
CA VAL A 29 -0.80 -2.16 3.94
C VAL A 29 -0.08 -0.87 3.62
N PHE A 30 -0.06 0.08 4.56
CA PHE A 30 0.53 1.41 4.33
C PHE A 30 1.49 1.83 5.45
N TRP A 31 2.43 2.69 5.08
CA TRP A 31 3.28 3.48 5.95
C TRP A 31 3.37 4.88 5.35
N ASN A 32 2.45 5.76 5.77
CA ASN A 32 1.96 6.94 5.07
C ASN A 32 1.41 6.60 3.66
N GLU A 33 2.26 6.14 2.76
CA GLU A 33 1.88 5.65 1.44
C GLU A 33 1.62 4.13 1.45
N TYR A 34 0.91 3.63 0.44
CA TYR A 34 0.64 2.20 0.30
C TYR A 34 1.91 1.43 -0.05
N MET A 35 2.23 0.46 0.79
CA MET A 35 3.40 -0.40 0.64
C MET A 35 3.05 -1.70 -0.08
N LEU A 36 1.86 -2.25 0.19
CA LEU A 36 1.44 -3.55 -0.34
C LEU A 36 -0.01 -3.51 -0.81
N LEU A 37 -0.31 -4.29 -1.86
CA LEU A 37 -1.66 -4.72 -2.21
C LEU A 37 -1.65 -6.24 -2.40
N GLU A 38 -2.51 -6.92 -1.66
CA GLU A 38 -2.71 -8.36 -1.75
C GLU A 38 -4.18 -8.67 -2.06
N ARG A 39 -4.41 -9.83 -2.69
CA ARG A 39 -5.76 -10.39 -2.89
C ARG A 39 -5.75 -11.85 -2.48
N ALA A 40 -6.63 -12.22 -1.56
CA ALA A 40 -6.72 -13.58 -1.01
C ALA A 40 -5.33 -14.14 -0.60
N GLY A 41 -4.53 -13.33 0.10
CA GLY A 41 -3.17 -13.67 0.56
C GLY A 41 -2.08 -13.72 -0.53
N LYS A 42 -2.42 -13.46 -1.79
CA LYS A 42 -1.44 -13.36 -2.89
C LYS A 42 -1.02 -11.91 -3.11
N ARG A 43 0.29 -11.66 -3.07
CA ARG A 43 0.87 -10.34 -3.40
C ARG A 43 0.57 -9.96 -4.84
N LEU A 44 -0.07 -8.79 -5.03
CA LEU A 44 -0.31 -8.20 -6.34
C LEU A 44 0.70 -7.09 -6.63
N PHE A 45 0.89 -6.14 -5.72
CA PHE A 45 1.81 -5.01 -5.87
C PHE A 45 2.61 -4.78 -4.59
N THR A 46 3.84 -4.32 -4.75
CA THR A 46 4.76 -4.01 -3.65
C THR A 46 5.50 -2.73 -3.98
N PHE A 47 5.58 -1.79 -3.04
CA PHE A 47 6.40 -0.59 -3.17
C PHE A 47 7.80 -0.97 -3.69
N PRO A 48 8.31 -0.32 -4.75
CA PRO A 48 7.94 1.01 -5.26
C PRO A 48 6.89 1.00 -6.39
N ASP A 49 6.12 -0.08 -6.55
CA ASP A 49 4.87 -0.01 -7.32
C ASP A 49 3.99 1.10 -6.74
N LEU A 50 3.36 1.88 -7.61
CA LEU A 50 2.42 2.91 -7.16
C LEU A 50 1.06 2.26 -6.93
N ILE A 51 0.50 2.49 -5.75
CA ILE A 51 -0.88 2.14 -5.39
C ILE A 51 -1.53 3.42 -4.89
N ALA A 52 -2.74 3.71 -5.35
CA ALA A 52 -3.51 4.87 -4.95
C ALA A 52 -5.00 4.50 -4.81
N THR A 53 -5.70 5.22 -3.94
CA THR A 53 -7.13 5.06 -3.72
C THR A 53 -7.86 6.33 -4.11
N PHE A 54 -9.06 6.15 -4.64
CA PHE A 54 -9.97 7.20 -5.03
C PHE A 54 -11.34 6.90 -4.45
N ASP A 55 -12.05 7.93 -4.01
CA ASP A 55 -13.46 7.85 -3.66
C ASP A 55 -14.28 7.53 -4.92
N ALA A 56 -15.11 6.50 -4.87
CA ALA A 56 -15.80 6.00 -6.06
C ALA A 56 -16.89 6.98 -6.56
N ASP A 57 -17.45 7.81 -5.67
CA ASP A 57 -18.51 8.75 -6.03
C ASP A 57 -17.94 10.03 -6.62
N SER A 58 -16.99 10.65 -5.93
CA SER A 58 -16.40 11.93 -6.30
C SER A 58 -15.21 11.82 -7.25
N HIS A 59 -14.65 10.62 -7.42
CA HIS A 59 -13.43 10.34 -8.20
C HIS A 59 -12.20 11.13 -7.72
N ARG A 60 -12.22 11.61 -6.47
CA ARG A 60 -11.11 12.34 -5.88
C ARG A 60 -10.12 11.36 -5.24
N PRO A 61 -8.81 11.65 -5.28
CA PRO A 61 -7.84 10.88 -4.51
C PRO A 61 -8.21 10.91 -3.02
N VAL A 62 -8.05 9.78 -2.36
CA VAL A 62 -8.22 9.63 -0.91
C VAL A 62 -6.89 9.13 -0.36
N THR A 63 -6.43 9.70 0.75
CA THR A 63 -5.22 9.23 1.40
C THR A 63 -5.50 8.01 2.26
N SER A 64 -4.45 7.24 2.60
CA SER A 64 -4.54 6.11 3.53
C SER A 64 -5.17 6.50 4.88
N ALA A 65 -4.87 7.71 5.37
CA ALA A 65 -5.38 8.24 6.64
C ALA A 65 -6.86 8.71 6.57
N GLU A 66 -7.37 9.00 5.37
CA GLU A 66 -8.75 9.45 5.17
C GLU A 66 -9.73 8.29 4.96
N LEU A 67 -9.23 7.07 4.67
CA LEU A 67 -10.07 5.90 4.47
C LEU A 67 -10.84 5.51 5.72
N ARG A 68 -12.10 5.13 5.50
CA ARG A 68 -13.03 4.74 6.57
C ARG A 68 -13.81 3.51 6.13
N GLU A 69 -14.17 2.69 7.11
CA GLU A 69 -15.12 1.60 6.90
C GLU A 69 -16.42 2.12 6.27
N GLY A 70 -16.92 1.39 5.27
CA GLY A 70 -18.12 1.74 4.52
C GLY A 70 -17.88 2.61 3.28
N MET A 71 -16.70 3.20 3.09
CA MET A 71 -16.40 3.97 1.87
C MET A 71 -16.35 3.06 0.63
N GLU A 72 -16.94 3.51 -0.48
CA GLU A 72 -16.76 2.90 -1.80
C GLU A 72 -15.50 3.49 -2.44
N VAL A 73 -14.55 2.65 -2.80
CA VAL A 73 -13.24 3.11 -3.31
C VAL A 73 -12.82 2.40 -4.58
N ILE A 74 -12.03 3.11 -5.39
CA ILE A 74 -11.34 2.60 -6.55
C ILE A 74 -9.85 2.53 -6.20
N VAL A 75 -9.28 1.32 -6.22
CA VAL A 75 -7.84 1.11 -6.12
C VAL A 75 -7.24 1.11 -7.52
N VAL A 76 -6.27 2.00 -7.76
CA VAL A 76 -5.47 2.03 -8.99
C VAL A 76 -4.04 1.67 -8.62
N ALA A 77 -3.42 0.79 -9.41
CA ALA A 77 -2.04 0.41 -9.21
C ALA A 77 -1.29 0.29 -10.53
N THR A 78 0.00 0.63 -10.52
CA THR A 78 0.90 0.43 -11.65
C THR A 78 2.27 -0.03 -11.18
N ARG A 79 2.93 -0.79 -12.04
CA ARG A 79 4.24 -1.36 -11.78
C ARG A 79 5.34 -0.29 -11.79
N LYS A 80 6.36 -0.47 -10.95
CA LYS A 80 7.53 0.41 -10.88
C LYS A 80 8.25 0.61 -12.22
N GLU A 81 8.17 -0.37 -13.14
CA GLU A 81 8.75 -0.29 -14.48
C GLU A 81 8.08 0.78 -15.35
N ASN A 82 6.84 1.18 -15.01
CA ASN A 82 6.10 2.24 -15.69
C ASN A 82 6.40 3.64 -15.12
N LEU A 83 7.27 3.74 -14.11
CA LEU A 83 7.49 4.96 -13.34
C LEU A 83 8.91 5.50 -13.52
N LYS A 84 9.05 6.83 -13.50
CA LYS A 84 10.35 7.50 -13.38
C LYS A 84 10.77 7.55 -11.91
N LEU A 85 11.57 6.58 -11.48
CA LEU A 85 12.00 6.44 -10.10
C LEU A 85 13.41 6.98 -9.85
N GLY A 86 13.57 7.69 -8.73
CA GLY A 86 14.86 8.17 -8.24
C GLY A 86 15.81 7.03 -7.84
N ALA A 87 17.10 7.36 -7.69
CA ALA A 87 18.14 6.37 -7.40
C ALA A 87 17.88 5.56 -6.11
N GLY A 88 17.31 6.19 -5.07
CA GLY A 88 17.00 5.52 -3.81
C GLY A 88 16.03 4.33 -3.93
N MET A 89 15.19 4.29 -4.97
CA MET A 89 14.29 3.14 -5.19
C MET A 89 15.03 1.87 -5.67
N ARG A 90 16.35 1.96 -5.88
CA ARG A 90 17.22 0.85 -6.29
C ARG A 90 18.16 0.40 -5.19
N ASP A 91 18.09 1.00 -4.01
CA ASP A 91 18.92 0.67 -2.85
C ASP A 91 18.16 -0.24 -1.88
N PRO A 92 18.50 -1.53 -1.76
CA PRO A 92 17.80 -2.48 -0.88
C PRO A 92 17.80 -2.08 0.59
N ASP A 93 18.83 -1.38 1.08
CA ASP A 93 18.96 -1.04 2.51
C ASP A 93 17.86 -0.07 2.94
N LEU A 94 17.41 0.81 2.04
CA LEU A 94 16.32 1.74 2.29
C LEU A 94 14.98 1.01 2.49
N PHE A 95 14.78 -0.16 1.89
CA PHE A 95 13.54 -0.94 1.97
C PHE A 95 13.45 -1.75 3.27
N THR A 96 14.58 -2.06 3.92
CA THR A 96 14.58 -2.76 5.23
C THR A 96 13.84 -1.96 6.32
N ARG A 97 13.79 -0.63 6.21
CA ARG A 97 13.03 0.24 7.12
C ARG A 97 11.52 0.04 6.95
N ILE A 98 11.08 -0.16 5.72
CA ILE A 98 9.67 -0.41 5.39
C ILE A 98 9.24 -1.73 6.03
N GLU A 99 10.00 -2.81 5.81
CA GLU A 99 9.69 -4.12 6.41
C GLU A 99 9.62 -4.06 7.93
N ARG A 100 10.52 -3.30 8.56
CA ARG A 100 10.50 -3.10 10.01
C ARG A 100 9.27 -2.33 10.49
N ALA A 101 8.76 -1.38 9.69
CA ALA A 101 7.57 -0.61 10.03
C ALA A 101 6.30 -1.45 9.87
N ILE A 102 6.12 -2.10 8.72
CA ILE A 102 4.87 -2.81 8.38
C ILE A 102 4.86 -4.29 8.80
N LYS A 103 6.00 -4.83 9.24
CA LYS A 103 6.20 -6.24 9.63
C LYS A 103 5.85 -7.26 8.53
N ARG A 104 6.07 -6.88 7.27
CA ARG A 104 5.83 -7.72 6.08
C ARG A 104 7.03 -7.66 5.14
N PRO A 105 7.28 -8.73 4.36
CA PRO A 105 8.37 -8.76 3.38
C PRO A 105 8.11 -7.82 2.20
N VAL A 106 9.13 -7.04 1.86
CA VAL A 106 9.21 -6.07 0.77
C VAL A 106 10.48 -6.29 -0.06
N VAL A 107 11.65 -6.41 0.58
CA VAL A 107 12.95 -6.51 -0.09
C VAL A 107 12.99 -7.71 -1.05
N SER A 108 12.54 -8.87 -0.57
CA SER A 108 12.50 -10.10 -1.37
C SER A 108 11.59 -10.01 -2.59
N TYR A 109 10.53 -9.21 -2.53
CA TYR A 109 9.59 -8.97 -3.63
C TYR A 109 10.10 -7.94 -4.64
N VAL A 110 10.95 -7.00 -4.21
CA VAL A 110 11.43 -5.91 -5.06
C VAL A 110 12.73 -6.30 -5.77
N PHE A 111 13.65 -6.98 -5.09
CA PHE A 111 15.01 -7.23 -5.56
C PHE A 111 15.30 -8.70 -5.89
N GLY A 112 14.41 -9.63 -5.51
CA GLY A 112 14.53 -11.05 -5.88
C GLY A 112 15.74 -11.75 -5.22
N LYS A 113 15.51 -12.29 -4.00
CA LYS A 113 16.47 -12.96 -3.09
C LYS A 113 17.70 -12.12 -2.69
N GLY A 114 17.88 -11.99 -1.37
CA GLY A 114 19.19 -11.70 -0.79
C GLY A 114 20.15 -12.87 -0.97
#